data_AF-A0A847X6Q6-F1
#
_entry.id   AF-A0A847X6Q6-F1
#
_cell.length_a   1.000
_cell.length_b   1.000
_cell.length_c   1.000
_cell.angle_alpha   90.00
_cell.angle_beta   90.00
_cell.angle_gamma   90.00
#
_symmetry.space_group_name_H-M   'P 1'
#
loop_
_entity.id
_entity.type
_entity.pdbx_description
1 polymer ?
#
loop_
_entity_poly.entity_id
_entity_poly.type
_entity_poly.pdbx_seq_one_letter_code
_entity_poly.pdbx_strand_id
1 'polypeptide(L)' 'NPLNDSLAIEATDSPYANIVVARTEDADKPEIKKVMEALNSEKVKKYIEDTYKGAILPVF' A
#
# COMPACT_ATOMS: atom_id res chain seq x y z
N ASN A 1 3.68 -8.63 -16.71
CA ASN A 1 3.08 -8.07 -15.45
C ASN A 1 1.58 -8.31 -15.50
N PRO A 2 0.84 -8.34 -14.37
CA PRO A 2 -0.55 -8.79 -14.40
C PRO A 2 -1.42 -7.97 -15.35
N LEU A 3 -1.13 -6.67 -15.52
CA LEU A 3 -1.83 -5.80 -16.47
C LEU A 3 -1.84 -6.30 -17.93
N ASN A 4 -0.86 -7.11 -18.34
CA ASN A 4 -0.74 -7.59 -19.73
C ASN A 4 -0.87 -9.11 -19.89
N ASP A 5 -0.63 -9.88 -18.82
CA ASP A 5 -0.48 -11.34 -18.92
C ASP A 5 -1.57 -12.13 -18.19
N SER A 6 -2.45 -11.46 -17.45
CA SER A 6 -3.50 -12.13 -16.67
C SER A 6 -4.69 -12.55 -17.53
N LEU A 7 -5.29 -13.70 -17.21
CA LEU A 7 -6.58 -14.11 -17.77
C LEU A 7 -7.75 -13.26 -17.25
N ALA A 8 -7.66 -12.78 -16.00
CA ALA A 8 -8.60 -11.89 -15.36
C ALA A 8 -7.90 -11.07 -14.25
N ILE A 9 -8.38 -9.86 -13.99
CA ILE A 9 -7.90 -8.96 -12.94
C ILE A 9 -9.11 -8.45 -12.14
N GLU A 10 -9.00 -8.42 -10.82
CA GLU A 10 -10.00 -7.76 -9.96
C GLU A 10 -10.02 -6.26 -10.25
N ALA A 11 -11.21 -5.64 -10.16
CA ALA A 11 -11.33 -4.19 -10.28
C ALA A 11 -10.52 -3.49 -9.18
N THR A 12 -9.92 -2.35 -9.51
CA THR A 12 -9.13 -1.57 -8.54
C THR A 12 -9.98 -0.95 -7.45
N ASP A 13 -11.28 -0.77 -7.69
CA ASP A 13 -12.27 -0.39 -6.68
C ASP A 13 -12.74 -1.64 -5.95
N SER A 14 -12.06 -1.96 -4.84
CA SER A 14 -12.19 -3.21 -4.09
C SER A 14 -12.01 -2.93 -2.59
N PRO A 15 -12.72 -3.64 -1.69
CA PRO A 15 -12.59 -3.44 -0.24
C PRO A 15 -11.30 -4.04 0.36
N TYR A 16 -10.41 -4.62 -0.45
CA TYR A 16 -9.26 -5.40 0.02
C TYR A 16 -7.95 -4.61 0.09
N ALA A 17 -8.01 -3.31 0.39
CA ALA A 17 -6.83 -2.53 0.71
C ALA A 17 -6.12 -3.14 1.94
N ASN A 18 -4.80 -3.33 1.84
CA ASN A 18 -4.00 -3.77 2.98
C ASN A 18 -3.86 -2.61 3.98
N ILE A 19 -3.93 -2.93 5.27
CA ILE A 19 -3.89 -1.92 6.35
C ILE A 19 -2.79 -2.22 7.37
N VAL A 20 -2.25 -1.16 7.95
CA VAL A 20 -1.38 -1.25 9.13
C VAL A 20 -2.27 -1.22 10.37
N VAL A 21 -2.05 -2.18 11.28
CA VAL A 21 -2.79 -2.27 12.54
C VAL A 21 -1.87 -2.09 13.73
N ALA A 22 -2.37 -1.42 14.76
CA ALA A 22 -1.71 -1.22 16.05
C ALA A 22 -2.69 -1.53 17.19
N ARG A 23 -2.17 -1.76 18.39
CA ARG A 23 -3.04 -1.80 19.58
C ARG A 23 -3.68 -0.43 19.79
N THR A 24 -4.89 -0.40 20.35
CA THR A 24 -5.66 0.84 20.50
C THR A 24 -4.89 1.91 21.29
N GLU A 25 -4.18 1.52 22.34
CA GLU A 25 -3.36 2.41 23.17
C GLU A 25 -2.09 2.94 22.46
N ASP A 26 -1.72 2.34 21.33
CA ASP A 26 -0.52 2.68 20.58
C ASP A 26 -0.77 3.50 19.31
N ALA A 27 -2.02 3.53 18.81
CA ALA A 27 -2.36 4.10 17.50
C ALA A 27 -1.90 5.56 17.34
N ASP A 28 -1.91 6.33 18.42
CA ASP A 28 -1.53 7.75 18.42
C ASP A 28 -0.06 8.04 18.76
N LYS A 29 0.72 7.00 19.06
CA LYS A 29 2.11 7.17 19.48
C LYS A 29 2.95 7.83 18.37
N PRO A 30 3.88 8.75 18.72
CA PRO A 30 4.70 9.46 17.73
C PRO A 30 5.49 8.54 16.79
N GLU A 31 5.96 7.41 17.29
CA GLU A 31 6.66 6.39 16.51
C GLU A 31 5.75 5.73 15.45
N ILE A 32 4.48 5.49 15.76
CA ILE A 32 3.51 4.94 14.79
C ILE A 32 3.24 5.96 13.70
N LYS A 33 3.09 7.24 14.06
CA LYS A 33 2.90 8.33 13.09
C LYS A 33 4.09 8.43 12.12
N LYS A 34 5.33 8.34 12.63
CA LYS A 34 6.54 8.32 11.79
C LYS A 34 6.58 7.12 10.83
N VAL A 35 6.14 5.94 11.28
CA VAL A 35 6.05 4.77 10.40
C VAL A 35 5.03 5.00 9.29
N MET A 36 3.84 5.51 9.63
CA MET A 36 2.81 5.81 8.63
C MET A 36 3.27 6.87 7.62
N GLU A 37 3.95 7.93 8.05
CA GLU A 37 4.56 8.93 7.16
C GLU A 37 5.60 8.31 6.22
N ALA A 38 6.44 7.41 6.73
CA ALA A 38 7.45 6.73 5.92
C ALA A 38 6.81 5.79 4.88
N LEU A 39 5.81 5.00 5.28
CA LEU A 39 5.10 4.08 4.40
C LEU A 39 4.28 4.82 3.33
N ASN A 40 3.68 5.95 3.69
CA ASN A 40 2.90 6.77 2.77
C ASN A 40 3.75 7.81 2.00
N SER A 41 5.07 7.64 1.96
CA SER A 41 5.95 8.59 1.27
C SER A 41 5.99 8.35 -0.25
N GLU A 42 6.23 9.43 -1.01
CA GLU A 42 6.45 9.37 -2.46
C GLU A 42 7.56 8.39 -2.86
N LYS A 43 8.58 8.24 -2.03
CA LYS A 43 9.67 7.28 -2.24
C LYS A 43 9.15 5.84 -2.22
N VAL A 44 8.28 5.51 -1.26
CA VAL A 44 7.70 4.16 -1.15
C VAL A 44 6.68 3.92 -2.24
N LYS A 45 5.85 4.92 -2.56
CA LYS A 45 4.93 4.88 -3.70
C LYS A 45 5.65 4.51 -5.00
N LYS A 46 6.70 5.27 -5.33
CA LYS A 46 7.54 5.01 -6.52
C LYS A 46 8.19 3.63 -6.48
N TYR A 47 8.72 3.22 -5.33
CA TYR A 47 9.30 1.87 -5.19
C TYR A 47 8.27 0.78 -5.49
N ILE A 48 7.02 0.91 -5.02
CA ILE A 48 5.95 -0.06 -5.27
C ILE A 48 5.64 -0.13 -6.78
N GLU A 49 5.47 1.03 -7.43
CA GLU A 49 5.17 1.12 -8.86
C GLU A 49 6.29 0.49 -9.71
N ASP A 50 7.55 0.85 -9.43
CA ASP A 50 8.72 0.40 -10.18
C ASP A 50 8.99 -1.12 -9.99
N THR A 51 8.82 -1.62 -8.76
CA THR A 51 9.15 -3.00 -8.39
C THR A 51 8.08 -3.97 -8.83
N TYR A 52 6.81 -3.67 -8.52
CA TYR A 52 5.71 -4.62 -8.69
C TYR A 52 4.95 -4.43 -10.00
N LYS A 53 5.18 -3.33 -10.73
CA LYS A 53 4.73 -3.14 -12.12
C LYS A 53 3.23 -3.39 -12.32
N GLY A 54 2.41 -2.95 -11.37
CA GLY A 54 0.95 -3.10 -11.38
C GLY A 54 0.41 -4.36 -10.68
N ALA A 55 1.26 -5.21 -10.11
CA ALA A 55 0.82 -6.31 -9.25
C ALA A 55 0.44 -5.87 -7.83
N ILE A 56 0.99 -4.73 -7.39
CA ILE A 56 0.63 -4.07 -6.12
C ILE A 56 0.35 -2.62 -6.46
N LEU A 57 -0.76 -2.10 -5.93
CA LEU A 57 -1.19 -0.72 -6.12
C LEU A 57 -1.08 0.04 -4.79
N PRO A 58 -0.39 1.20 -4.75
CA PRO A 58 -0.46 2.10 -3.61
C PRO A 58 -1.84 2.77 -3.55
N VAL A 59 -2.41 2.90 -2.36
CA VAL A 59 -3.76 3.46 -2.12
C VAL A 59 -3.72 4.75 -1.28
N PHE A 60 -2.60 5.46 -1.33
CA PHE A 60 -2.31 6.70 -0.59
C PHE A 60 -1.63 7.76 -1.47
#